data_AF-A0A2R5GHE1-F1
#
_entry.id   AF-A0A2R5GHE1-F1
#
_cell.length_a   1.000
_cell.length_b   1.000
_cell.length_c   1.000
_cell.angle_alpha   90.00
_cell.angle_beta   90.00
_cell.angle_gamma   90.00
#
_symmetry.space_group_name_H-M   'P 1'
#
loop_
_entity.id
_entity.type
_entity.pdbx_description
1 polymer ?
#
loop_
_entity_poly.entity_id
_entity_poly.type
_entity_poly.pdbx_seq_one_letter_code
_entity_poly.pdbx_strand_id
1 'polypeptide(L)'
;MTKKAKAAAEAELEAVAPRRGRGRFELPMAHGTAVYDGEWTETQVERPVPTEDDDAADSGEPVMETITVMIQDGQGKLDMPEMSESFEGEWRQGSMWNGVYSFADGSTYEGEFQGTDNFHGRGALTLVNGDRFEGMWSEGKMHGQGTLTAASCKQPSEWTGIFAKGSFKSGTGSALELPTDPKQLPPTVRFLLSE
;
A
#
# COMPACT_ATOMS: atom_id res chain seq x y z
N MET A 1 -35.27 -13.04 -45.68
CA MET A 1 -33.91 -13.47 -45.34
C MET A 1 -33.65 -13.15 -43.88
N THR A 2 -33.25 -14.16 -43.14
CA THR A 2 -33.37 -14.31 -41.68
C THR A 2 -32.45 -13.36 -40.89
N LYS A 3 -32.94 -12.95 -39.71
CA LYS A 3 -32.22 -12.36 -38.55
C LYS A 3 -30.91 -13.05 -38.13
N LYS A 4 -30.45 -14.04 -38.89
CA LYS A 4 -29.28 -14.89 -38.66
C LYS A 4 -27.95 -14.27 -39.10
N ALA A 5 -27.97 -13.06 -39.66
CA ALA A 5 -26.76 -12.34 -40.09
C ALA A 5 -26.33 -11.19 -39.15
N LYS A 6 -27.10 -10.89 -38.08
CA LYS A 6 -26.69 -9.88 -37.08
C LYS A 6 -26.14 -10.49 -35.78
N ALA A 7 -26.24 -11.81 -35.60
CA ALA A 7 -25.75 -12.51 -34.41
C ALA A 7 -24.35 -13.16 -34.58
N ALA A 8 -23.64 -12.85 -35.68
CA ALA A 8 -22.32 -13.40 -35.98
C ALA A 8 -21.19 -12.35 -35.94
N ALA A 9 -21.48 -11.13 -35.46
CA ALA A 9 -20.48 -10.08 -35.21
C ALA A 9 -20.39 -9.70 -33.72
N GLU A 10 -21.05 -10.45 -32.84
CA GLU A 10 -21.02 -10.31 -31.37
C GLU A 10 -20.39 -11.54 -30.68
N ALA A 11 -19.68 -12.38 -31.44
CA ALA A 11 -19.03 -13.59 -30.95
C ALA A 11 -17.54 -13.54 -31.29
N GLU A 12 -16.79 -12.76 -30.51
CA GLU A 12 -15.36 -12.90 -30.16
C GLU A 12 -14.88 -11.58 -29.55
N LEU A 13 -15.53 -11.15 -28.45
CA LEU A 13 -14.73 -10.49 -27.42
C LEU A 13 -14.03 -11.64 -26.69
N GLU A 14 -13.03 -12.25 -27.32
CA GLU A 14 -12.05 -13.02 -26.57
C GLU A 14 -11.54 -12.04 -25.52
N ALA A 15 -11.94 -12.23 -24.26
CA ALA A 15 -11.21 -11.66 -23.14
C ALA A 15 -9.83 -12.31 -23.20
N VAL A 16 -8.97 -11.80 -24.08
CA VAL A 16 -7.56 -12.19 -24.18
C VAL A 16 -7.05 -12.03 -22.77
N ALA A 17 -6.74 -13.14 -22.12
CA ALA A 17 -6.31 -13.12 -20.73
C ALA A 17 -5.17 -12.11 -20.61
N PRO A 18 -5.20 -11.21 -19.61
CA PRO A 18 -4.16 -10.19 -19.46
C PRO A 18 -2.81 -10.89 -19.44
N ARG A 19 -1.89 -10.43 -20.29
CA ARG A 19 -0.55 -11.02 -20.37
C ARG A 19 0.11 -10.87 -19.01
N ARG A 20 0.53 -11.98 -18.43
CA ARG A 20 1.27 -12.02 -17.17
C ARG A 20 2.75 -12.22 -17.46
N GLY A 21 3.59 -11.55 -16.69
CA GLY A 21 5.02 -11.76 -16.76
C GLY A 21 5.69 -11.48 -15.42
N ARG A 22 7.01 -11.68 -15.39
CA ARG A 22 7.88 -11.30 -14.28
C ARG A 22 9.03 -10.49 -14.84
N GLY A 23 9.39 -9.39 -14.19
CA GLY A 23 10.44 -8.52 -14.67
C GLY A 23 10.84 -7.45 -13.66
N ARG A 24 11.90 -6.74 -14.02
CA ARG A 24 12.42 -5.59 -13.27
C ARG A 24 12.13 -4.31 -14.05
N PHE A 25 11.54 -3.33 -13.38
CA PHE A 25 11.13 -2.05 -13.93
C PHE A 25 11.69 -0.91 -13.10
N GLU A 26 12.12 0.14 -13.78
CA GLU A 26 12.51 1.40 -13.18
C GLU A 26 11.32 2.36 -13.26
N LEU A 27 10.84 2.80 -12.11
CA LEU A 27 9.69 3.68 -11.96
C LEU A 27 10.21 5.08 -11.61
N PRO A 28 10.14 6.05 -12.53
CA PRO A 28 10.53 7.42 -12.25
C PRO A 28 9.56 8.04 -11.24
N MET A 29 10.10 8.52 -10.13
CA MET A 29 9.39 9.19 -9.04
C MET A 29 9.78 10.68 -9.01
N ALA A 30 9.04 11.51 -8.27
CA ALA A 30 9.31 12.95 -8.16
C ALA A 30 10.74 13.27 -7.67
N HIS A 31 11.31 12.41 -6.83
CA HIS A 31 12.64 12.58 -6.24
C HIS A 31 13.57 11.38 -6.48
N GLY A 32 13.52 10.78 -7.67
CA GLY A 32 14.49 9.75 -8.11
C GLY A 32 13.81 8.56 -8.75
N THR A 33 14.40 7.37 -8.64
CA THR A 33 13.92 6.17 -9.34
C THR A 33 13.65 5.04 -8.35
N ALA A 34 12.40 4.59 -8.29
CA ALA A 34 12.06 3.36 -7.59
C ALA A 34 12.28 2.17 -8.52
N VAL A 35 12.63 1.02 -7.96
CA VAL A 35 12.89 -0.20 -8.73
C VAL A 35 11.92 -1.28 -8.29
N TYR A 36 11.05 -1.71 -9.18
CA TYR A 36 10.18 -2.86 -8.95
C TYR A 36 10.77 -4.12 -9.59
N ASP A 37 10.87 -5.21 -8.86
CA ASP A 37 11.21 -6.54 -9.36
C ASP A 37 10.12 -7.52 -8.94
N GLY A 38 9.33 -8.00 -9.90
CA GLY A 38 8.18 -8.83 -9.55
C GLY A 38 7.29 -9.21 -10.71
N GLU A 39 6.16 -9.80 -10.36
CA GLU A 39 5.09 -10.18 -11.27
C GLU A 39 4.27 -8.96 -11.69
N TRP A 40 3.80 -9.00 -12.93
CA TRP A 40 3.02 -7.94 -13.54
C TRP A 40 1.94 -8.50 -14.45
N THR A 41 0.88 -7.72 -14.63
CA THR A 41 -0.17 -7.95 -15.63
C THR A 41 -0.22 -6.80 -16.61
N GLU A 42 -0.44 -7.13 -17.87
CA GLU A 42 -0.76 -6.17 -18.92
C GLU A 42 -2.23 -5.78 -18.79
N THR A 43 -2.51 -4.47 -18.72
CA THR A 43 -3.86 -3.93 -18.69
C THR A 43 -3.98 -2.74 -19.65
N GLN A 44 -5.21 -2.46 -20.10
CA GLN A 44 -5.53 -1.30 -20.92
C GLN A 44 -6.06 -0.21 -20.01
N VAL A 45 -5.47 0.99 -20.08
CA VAL A 45 -5.93 2.17 -19.35
C VAL A 45 -6.22 3.30 -20.32
N GLU A 46 -7.29 4.04 -20.04
CA GLU A 46 -7.65 5.23 -20.80
C GLU A 46 -7.01 6.45 -20.15
N ARG A 47 -6.29 7.26 -20.94
CA ARG A 47 -5.69 8.51 -20.47
C ARG A 47 -5.98 9.64 -21.46
N PRO A 48 -6.02 10.90 -20.99
CA PRO A 48 -6.11 12.04 -21.89
C PRO A 48 -4.84 12.13 -22.75
N VAL A 49 -5.01 12.39 -24.05
CA VAL A 49 -3.88 12.69 -24.95
C VAL A 49 -3.25 14.02 -24.49
N PRO A 50 -1.93 14.06 -24.22
CA PRO A 50 -1.26 15.31 -23.87
C PRO A 50 -1.39 16.31 -25.03
N THR A 51 -1.98 17.48 -24.79
CA THR A 51 -2.02 18.57 -25.77
C THR A 51 -0.76 19.42 -25.60
N GLU A 52 0.01 19.59 -26.67
CA GLU A 52 1.24 20.41 -26.65
C GLU A 52 0.96 21.94 -26.61
N ASP A 53 -0.31 22.34 -26.75
CA ASP A 53 -0.74 23.74 -26.77
C ASP A 53 -1.36 24.17 -25.42
N ASP A 54 -0.58 24.87 -24.59
CA ASP A 54 -1.01 25.52 -23.32
C ASP A 54 -2.07 26.63 -23.52
N ASP A 55 -2.35 27.03 -24.77
CA ASP A 55 -3.34 28.06 -25.12
C ASP A 55 -4.77 27.50 -25.37
N ALA A 56 -4.97 26.19 -25.30
CA ALA A 56 -6.29 25.56 -25.51
C ALA A 56 -7.09 25.42 -24.20
N ALA A 57 -7.27 26.52 -23.46
CA ALA A 57 -8.35 26.61 -22.47
C ALA A 57 -9.72 26.89 -23.14
N ASP A 58 -9.98 26.29 -24.30
CA ASP A 58 -11.24 26.41 -25.03
C ASP A 58 -11.99 25.07 -25.07
N SER A 59 -12.80 24.86 -24.04
CA SER A 59 -14.09 24.15 -24.02
C SER A 59 -14.26 22.75 -24.65
N GLY A 60 -13.19 22.05 -25.05
CA GLY A 60 -13.26 20.68 -25.56
C GLY A 60 -13.16 19.60 -24.47
N GLU A 61 -13.97 18.54 -24.57
CA GLU A 61 -13.75 17.31 -23.79
C GLU A 61 -12.38 16.71 -24.16
N PRO A 62 -11.58 16.23 -23.19
CA PRO A 62 -10.27 15.65 -23.48
C PRO A 62 -10.42 14.41 -24.36
N VAL A 63 -9.65 14.34 -25.44
CA VAL A 63 -9.58 13.14 -26.27
C VAL A 63 -8.87 12.05 -25.45
N MET A 64 -9.55 10.92 -25.24
CA MET A 64 -9.00 9.78 -24.51
C MET A 64 -8.32 8.81 -25.48
N GLU A 65 -7.12 8.35 -25.12
CA GLU A 65 -6.45 7.24 -25.78
C GLU A 65 -6.37 6.02 -24.85
N THR A 66 -6.52 4.82 -25.42
CA THR A 66 -6.29 3.57 -24.69
C THR A 66 -4.83 3.16 -24.86
N ILE A 67 -4.10 3.10 -23.76
CA ILE A 67 -2.71 2.61 -23.75
C ILE A 67 -2.63 1.29 -23.00
N THR A 68 -1.70 0.44 -23.45
CA THR A 68 -1.33 -0.78 -22.73
C THR A 68 -0.27 -0.45 -21.69
N VAL A 69 -0.55 -0.74 -20.43
CA VAL A 69 0.38 -0.56 -19.31
C VAL A 69 0.64 -1.88 -18.59
N MET A 70 1.81 -2.00 -18.00
CA MET A 70 2.16 -3.10 -17.12
C MET A 70 1.92 -2.65 -15.68
N ILE A 71 1.02 -3.33 -14.97
CA ILE A 71 0.72 -3.07 -13.57
C ILE A 71 1.26 -4.20 -12.70
N GLN A 72 1.70 -3.87 -11.49
CA GLN A 72 2.20 -4.83 -10.52
C GLN A 72 1.04 -5.75 -10.09
N ASP A 73 1.19 -7.07 -10.25
CA ASP A 73 0.16 -8.05 -9.91
C ASP A 73 0.81 -9.41 -9.63
N GLY A 74 0.70 -9.89 -8.39
CA GLY A 74 1.41 -11.07 -7.88
C GLY A 74 2.53 -10.70 -6.91
N GLN A 75 3.55 -11.54 -6.80
CA GLN A 75 4.67 -11.31 -5.88
C GLN A 75 5.69 -10.33 -6.45
N GLY A 76 6.19 -9.41 -5.64
CA GLY A 76 7.20 -8.45 -6.07
C GLY A 76 7.82 -7.64 -4.96
N LYS A 77 8.99 -7.08 -5.26
CA LYS A 77 9.75 -6.19 -4.40
C LYS A 77 9.85 -4.81 -5.05
N LEU A 78 9.50 -3.77 -4.30
CA LEU A 78 9.71 -2.38 -4.66
C LEU A 78 10.80 -1.80 -3.77
N ASP A 79 11.88 -1.33 -4.38
CA ASP A 79 13.01 -0.69 -3.72
C ASP A 79 12.97 0.82 -4.01
N MET A 80 13.03 1.63 -2.96
CA MET A 80 13.01 3.09 -3.05
C MET A 80 14.29 3.63 -2.41
N PRO A 81 15.43 3.60 -3.14
CA PRO A 81 16.75 3.88 -2.56
C PRO A 81 16.86 5.31 -2.00
N GLU A 82 16.18 6.27 -2.64
CA GLU A 82 16.18 7.69 -2.25
C GLU A 82 15.50 7.93 -0.89
N MET A 83 14.45 7.16 -0.59
CA MET A 83 13.78 7.22 0.70
C MET A 83 14.38 6.21 1.70
N SER A 84 15.29 5.33 1.25
CA SER A 84 15.75 4.16 2.01
C SER A 84 14.59 3.28 2.48
N GLU A 85 13.56 3.18 1.65
CA GLU A 85 12.35 2.39 1.91
C GLU A 85 12.27 1.23 0.94
N SER A 86 11.62 0.14 1.37
CA SER A 86 11.34 -0.96 0.46
C SER A 86 10.08 -1.71 0.87
N PHE A 87 9.41 -2.29 -0.10
CA PHE A 87 8.28 -3.19 0.11
C PHE A 87 8.56 -4.52 -0.57
N GLU A 88 8.27 -5.63 0.09
CA GLU A 88 8.34 -6.97 -0.49
C GLU A 88 7.08 -7.75 -0.14
N GLY A 89 6.34 -8.20 -1.15
CA GLY A 89 5.13 -8.97 -0.93
C GLY A 89 4.22 -9.10 -2.15
N GLU A 90 2.95 -9.36 -1.86
CA GLU A 90 1.87 -9.49 -2.83
C GLU A 90 1.35 -8.11 -3.25
N TRP A 91 1.20 -7.95 -4.56
CA TRP A 91 0.64 -6.82 -5.28
C TRP A 91 -0.65 -7.24 -5.96
N ARG A 92 -1.63 -6.35 -5.99
CA ARG A 92 -2.87 -6.52 -6.75
C ARG A 92 -3.22 -5.25 -7.47
N GLN A 93 -3.29 -5.33 -8.78
CA GLN A 93 -3.65 -4.20 -9.66
C GLN A 93 -2.88 -2.90 -9.35
N GLY A 94 -1.57 -2.99 -9.12
CA GLY A 94 -0.70 -1.85 -8.81
C GLY A 94 -0.74 -1.38 -7.35
N SER A 95 -1.51 -2.03 -6.48
CA SER A 95 -1.56 -1.73 -5.05
C SER A 95 -0.86 -2.81 -4.23
N MET A 96 -0.21 -2.42 -3.15
CA MET A 96 0.30 -3.36 -2.15
C MET A 96 -0.89 -4.08 -1.50
N TRP A 97 -0.79 -5.39 -1.31
CA TRP A 97 -1.86 -6.20 -0.71
C TRP A 97 -1.44 -6.82 0.62
N ASN A 98 -0.35 -7.59 0.64
CA ASN A 98 0.16 -8.21 1.85
C ASN A 98 1.67 -8.38 1.73
N GLY A 99 2.45 -7.92 2.71
CA GLY A 99 3.90 -7.96 2.61
C GLY A 99 4.61 -7.32 3.78
N VAL A 100 5.90 -7.10 3.57
CA VAL A 100 6.80 -6.43 4.52
C VAL A 100 7.22 -5.09 3.93
N TYR A 101 6.88 -4.01 4.62
CA TYR A 101 7.38 -2.66 4.36
C TYR A 101 8.52 -2.35 5.32
N SER A 102 9.66 -1.93 4.79
CA SER A 102 10.81 -1.45 5.56
C SER A 102 10.89 0.07 5.42
N PHE A 103 10.88 0.76 6.55
CA PHE A 103 10.93 2.22 6.61
C PHE A 103 12.38 2.73 6.65
N ALA A 104 12.55 4.00 6.30
CA ALA A 104 13.83 4.71 6.34
C ALA A 104 14.48 4.72 7.73
N ASP A 105 13.67 4.66 8.80
CA ASP A 105 14.14 4.66 10.19
C ASP A 105 14.60 3.27 10.69
N GLY A 106 14.49 2.25 9.84
CA GLY A 106 14.80 0.85 10.16
C GLY A 106 13.66 0.08 10.83
N SER A 107 12.50 0.70 11.04
CA SER A 107 11.29 -0.01 11.44
C SER A 107 10.78 -0.88 10.29
N THR A 108 9.97 -1.88 10.61
CA THR A 108 9.34 -2.76 9.62
C THR A 108 7.86 -2.97 9.95
N TYR A 109 7.01 -2.99 8.94
CA TYR A 109 5.61 -3.38 9.05
C TYR A 109 5.36 -4.62 8.21
N GLU A 110 4.81 -5.66 8.81
CA GLU A 110 4.41 -6.90 8.13
C GLU A 110 2.90 -7.07 8.24
N GLY A 111 2.19 -7.11 7.12
CA GLY A 111 0.75 -7.33 7.17
C GLY A 111 0.01 -6.91 5.91
N GLU A 112 -1.29 -6.70 6.07
CA GLU A 112 -2.18 -6.31 4.99
C GLU A 112 -2.08 -4.80 4.70
N PHE A 113 -2.30 -4.46 3.44
CA PHE A 113 -2.28 -3.11 2.88
C PHE A 113 -3.53 -2.91 2.04
N GLN A 114 -4.00 -1.66 1.99
CA GLN A 114 -5.11 -1.27 1.14
C GLN A 114 -4.74 -0.01 0.34
N GLY A 115 -4.59 -0.18 -0.98
CA GLY A 115 -4.17 0.89 -1.88
C GLY A 115 -2.66 1.11 -1.86
N THR A 116 -2.23 2.34 -2.13
CA THR A 116 -0.81 2.67 -2.29
C THR A 116 -0.06 2.88 -0.98
N ASP A 117 -0.72 3.40 0.06
CA ASP A 117 0.00 3.94 1.25
C ASP A 117 -0.60 3.58 2.62
N ASN A 118 -1.66 2.75 2.70
CA ASN A 118 -2.37 2.52 3.97
C ASN A 118 -2.24 1.09 4.49
N PHE A 119 -1.73 0.94 5.71
CA PHE A 119 -1.85 -0.30 6.48
C PHE A 119 -3.32 -0.59 6.76
N HIS A 120 -3.71 -1.84 6.55
CA HIS A 120 -5.09 -2.29 6.73
C HIS A 120 -5.10 -3.71 7.29
N GLY A 121 -6.27 -4.19 7.71
CA GLY A 121 -6.45 -5.58 8.10
C GLY A 121 -5.59 -5.97 9.30
N ARG A 122 -4.93 -7.12 9.25
CA ARG A 122 -3.99 -7.58 10.29
C ARG A 122 -2.57 -7.23 9.92
N GLY A 123 -1.81 -6.76 10.89
CA GLY A 123 -0.41 -6.48 10.70
C GLY A 123 0.37 -6.30 11.99
N ALA A 124 1.69 -6.36 11.86
CA ALA A 124 2.66 -6.20 12.92
C ALA A 124 3.65 -5.11 12.53
N LEU A 125 3.70 -4.03 13.31
CA LEU A 125 4.72 -2.99 13.23
C LEU A 125 5.81 -3.29 14.25
N THR A 126 7.04 -3.48 13.79
CA THR A 126 8.24 -3.61 14.63
C THR A 126 9.08 -2.36 14.47
N LEU A 127 9.36 -1.69 15.58
CA LEU A 127 10.14 -0.47 15.62
C LEU A 127 11.63 -0.79 15.80
N VAL A 128 12.49 0.13 15.37
CA VAL A 128 13.95 0.01 15.55
C VAL A 128 14.38 -0.13 17.02
N ASN A 129 13.59 0.39 17.96
CA ASN A 129 13.84 0.25 19.40
C ASN A 129 13.43 -1.14 19.96
N GLY A 130 12.89 -2.03 19.12
CA GLY A 130 12.40 -3.36 19.47
C GLY A 130 10.94 -3.40 19.94
N ASP A 131 10.28 -2.26 20.08
CA ASP A 131 8.85 -2.23 20.40
C ASP A 131 8.05 -2.77 19.22
N ARG A 132 7.03 -3.57 19.51
CA ARG A 132 6.24 -4.27 18.48
C ARG A 132 4.76 -4.13 18.78
N PHE A 133 4.00 -3.67 17.79
CA PHE A 133 2.55 -3.70 17.83
C PHE A 133 2.03 -4.74 16.85
N GLU A 134 1.22 -5.69 17.30
CA GLU A 134 0.53 -6.65 16.45
C GLU A 134 -0.98 -6.51 16.65
N GLY A 135 -1.75 -6.31 15.58
CA GLY A 135 -3.19 -6.13 15.73
C GLY A 135 -3.90 -5.78 14.44
N MET A 136 -5.10 -5.22 14.59
CA MET A 136 -5.88 -4.71 13.47
C MET A 136 -5.43 -3.29 13.10
N TRP A 137 -5.49 -2.99 11.82
CA TRP A 137 -5.11 -1.72 11.20
C TRP A 137 -6.24 -1.23 10.31
N SER A 138 -6.46 0.07 10.30
CA SER A 138 -7.42 0.72 9.42
C SER A 138 -6.93 2.13 9.12
N GLU A 139 -6.88 2.49 7.84
CA GLU A 139 -6.44 3.81 7.37
C GLU A 139 -5.05 4.18 7.92
N GLY A 140 -4.13 3.21 7.94
CA GLY A 140 -2.78 3.39 8.49
C GLY A 140 -2.73 3.42 10.02
N LYS A 141 -3.86 3.44 10.74
CA LYS A 141 -3.91 3.57 12.20
C LYS A 141 -4.21 2.24 12.87
N MET A 142 -3.63 2.05 14.06
CA MET A 142 -3.99 0.93 14.95
C MET A 142 -5.49 1.00 15.29
N HIS A 143 -6.19 -0.09 15.04
CA HIS A 143 -7.63 -0.23 15.21
C HIS A 143 -7.95 -1.60 15.82
N GLY A 144 -9.18 -1.79 16.32
CA GLY A 144 -9.65 -3.10 16.78
C GLY A 144 -8.78 -3.73 17.87
N GLN A 145 -8.68 -5.06 17.86
CA GLN A 145 -7.87 -5.80 18.83
C GLN A 145 -6.39 -5.76 18.44
N GLY A 146 -5.52 -5.58 19.43
CA GLY A 146 -4.08 -5.67 19.25
C GLY A 146 -3.32 -5.86 20.56
N THR A 147 -2.03 -6.14 20.40
CA THR A 147 -1.05 -6.38 21.44
C THR A 147 0.17 -5.51 21.16
N LEU A 148 0.46 -4.60 22.08
CA LEU A 148 1.70 -3.83 22.09
C LEU A 148 2.69 -4.52 23.02
N THR A 149 3.91 -4.76 22.54
CA THR A 149 5.04 -5.24 23.32
C THR A 149 6.10 -4.14 23.35
N ALA A 150 6.41 -3.62 24.53
CA ALA A 150 7.55 -2.70 24.70
C ALA A 150 8.79 -3.48 25.12
N ALA A 151 9.72 -3.67 24.18
CA ALA A 151 11.03 -4.25 24.45
C ALA A 151 12.01 -3.20 25.02
N SER A 152 11.71 -1.91 24.80
CA SER A 152 12.49 -0.78 25.32
C SER A 152 12.45 -0.63 26.85
N CYS A 153 11.51 -1.28 27.53
CA CYS A 153 11.37 -1.23 28.98
C CYS A 153 12.35 -2.19 29.69
N LYS A 154 12.86 -1.81 30.88
CA LYS A 154 13.73 -2.67 31.71
C LYS A 154 13.10 -4.03 32.06
N GLN A 155 11.77 -4.12 31.98
CA GLN A 155 11.04 -5.38 31.94
C GLN A 155 10.14 -5.36 30.69
N PRO A 156 10.18 -6.41 29.85
CA PRO A 156 9.30 -6.48 28.69
C PRO A 156 7.86 -6.42 29.18
N SER A 157 7.13 -5.44 28.68
CA SER A 157 5.74 -5.20 29.07
C SER A 157 4.84 -5.38 27.86
N GLU A 158 3.75 -6.10 28.06
CA GLU A 158 2.74 -6.37 27.04
C GLU A 158 1.42 -5.69 27.44
N TRP A 159 0.75 -5.08 26.46
CA TRP A 159 -0.59 -4.52 26.59
C TRP A 159 -1.46 -5.12 25.50
N THR A 160 -2.46 -5.89 25.91
CA THR A 160 -3.43 -6.49 24.99
C THR A 160 -4.78 -5.84 25.20
N GLY A 161 -5.38 -5.33 24.14
CA GLY A 161 -6.65 -4.62 24.23
C GLY A 161 -7.21 -4.11 22.90
N ILE A 162 -8.15 -3.19 23.03
CA ILE A 162 -8.82 -2.51 21.93
C ILE A 162 -8.11 -1.17 21.67
N PHE A 163 -7.70 -0.96 20.43
CA PHE A 163 -7.14 0.28 19.92
C PHE A 163 -8.15 0.93 18.98
N ALA A 164 -8.28 2.25 19.02
CA ALA A 164 -9.10 2.98 18.06
C ALA A 164 -8.47 4.34 17.77
N LYS A 165 -8.29 4.63 16.47
CA LYS A 165 -7.60 5.83 15.96
C LYS A 165 -6.19 5.98 16.55
N GLY A 166 -5.47 4.86 16.68
CA GLY A 166 -4.12 4.84 17.25
C GLY A 166 -4.07 4.83 18.79
N SER A 167 -5.15 5.12 19.51
CA SER A 167 -5.14 5.12 20.99
C SER A 167 -5.68 3.81 21.58
N PHE A 168 -5.05 3.31 22.64
CA PHE A 168 -5.62 2.24 23.45
C PHE A 168 -6.86 2.72 24.19
N LYS A 169 -7.95 1.98 24.03
CA LYS A 169 -9.25 2.29 24.62
C LYS A 169 -9.53 1.44 25.85
N SER A 170 -9.20 0.15 25.80
CA SER A 170 -9.51 -0.77 26.89
C SER A 170 -8.71 -2.05 26.76
N GLY A 171 -8.20 -2.61 27.85
CA GLY A 171 -7.50 -3.89 27.83
C GLY A 171 -6.80 -4.17 29.14
N THR A 172 -5.93 -5.17 29.10
CA THR A 172 -5.12 -5.59 30.25
C THR A 172 -3.65 -5.49 29.87
N GLY A 173 -2.84 -4.89 30.72
CA GLY A 173 -1.40 -4.77 30.53
C GLY A 173 -0.65 -4.79 31.85
N SER A 174 0.62 -5.19 31.80
CA SER A 174 1.44 -5.40 32.99
C SER A 174 1.95 -4.10 33.63
N ALA A 175 1.84 -2.97 32.93
CA ALA A 175 2.14 -1.64 33.46
C ALA A 175 0.94 -0.72 33.18
N LEU A 176 0.49 0.00 34.21
CA LEU A 176 -0.77 0.76 34.23
C LEU A 176 -0.87 1.91 33.20
N GLU A 177 0.16 2.20 32.42
CA GLU A 177 0.17 3.31 31.46
C GLU A 177 0.93 2.88 30.19
N LEU A 178 0.30 3.02 29.02
CA LEU A 178 1.07 3.17 27.78
C LEU A 178 2.02 4.36 27.95
N PRO A 179 3.18 4.42 27.27
CA PRO A 179 3.98 5.63 27.23
C PRO A 179 3.09 6.79 26.73
N THR A 180 2.72 7.67 27.66
CA THR A 180 1.83 8.82 27.45
C THR A 180 2.53 9.95 26.71
N ASP A 181 3.84 9.83 26.46
CA ASP A 181 4.63 10.82 25.73
C ASP A 181 4.65 10.51 24.22
N PRO A 182 3.85 11.22 23.41
CA PRO A 182 3.87 11.07 21.96
C PRO A 182 5.22 11.42 21.33
N LYS A 183 6.19 11.97 22.08
CA LYS A 183 7.57 12.21 21.61
C LYS A 183 8.44 10.96 21.59
N GLN A 184 8.06 9.90 22.33
CA GLN A 184 8.76 8.61 22.30
C GLN A 184 8.31 7.72 21.13
N LEU A 185 7.26 8.15 20.42
CA LEU A 185 6.75 7.48 19.24
C LEU A 185 7.47 8.01 18.00
N PRO A 186 7.86 7.15 17.05
CA PRO A 186 8.49 7.59 15.82
C PRO A 186 7.59 8.55 15.04
N PRO A 187 8.16 9.44 14.21
CA PRO A 187 7.41 10.49 13.51
C PRO A 187 6.23 9.96 12.68
N THR A 188 6.35 8.75 12.12
CA THR A 188 5.27 8.07 11.39
C THR A 188 4.11 7.68 12.31
N VAL A 189 4.40 7.20 13.52
CA VAL A 189 3.38 6.89 14.54
C VAL A 189 2.80 8.17 15.15
N ARG A 190 3.58 9.25 15.23
CA ARG A 190 3.08 10.59 15.62
C ARG A 190 2.07 11.14 14.60
N PHE A 191 2.30 10.94 13.31
CA PHE A 191 1.37 11.34 12.24
C PHE A 191 0.07 10.52 12.27
N LEU A 192 0.15 9.25 12.70
CA LEU A 192 -1.00 8.36 12.84
C LEU A 192 -1.81 8.60 14.13
N LEU A 193 -1.23 9.32 15.10
CA LEU A 193 -1.84 9.70 16.38
C LEU A 193 -2.26 11.17 16.48
N SER A 194 -1.85 12.02 15.54
CA SER A 194 -2.38 13.38 15.45
C SER A 194 -3.85 13.34 15.02
N GLU A 195 -4.68 14.05 15.78
CA GLU A 195 -6.11 14.30 15.51
C GLU A 195 -6.34 14.99 14.16
#